data_AF-A0A947UBA8-F1
#
_entry.id   AF-A0A947UBA8-F1
#
_cell.length_a   1.000
_cell.length_b   1.000
_cell.length_c   1.000
_cell.angle_alpha   90.00
_cell.angle_beta   90.00
_cell.angle_gamma   90.00
#
_symmetry.space_group_name_H-M   'P 1'
#
loop_
_entity.id
_entity.type
_entity.pdbx_description
1 polymer ?
#
loop_
_entity_poly.entity_id
_entity_poly.type
_entity_poly.pdbx_seq_one_letter_code
_entity_poly.pdbx_strand_id
1 'polypeptide(L)' 'MENGLTQGFIDQVVAYIAEHPKCSASAIPGDKALVLLALRQLNRSGRIKGIIQADPTKIGNDKEGPYIADAVGLELT' A
#
# COMPACT_ATOMS: atom_id res chain seq x y z
N MET A 1 14.33 9.42 10.76
CA MET A 1 12.92 9.05 10.95
C MET A 1 12.27 9.16 9.58
N GLU A 2 12.29 8.09 8.80
CA GLU A 2 11.78 8.12 7.43
C GLU A 2 10.24 8.13 7.45
N ASN A 3 9.67 9.20 6.91
CA ASN A 3 8.30 9.32 6.38
C ASN A 3 7.14 8.79 7.22
N GLY A 4 6.71 9.50 8.27
CA GLY A 4 5.31 9.66 8.74
C GLY A 4 4.38 8.43 8.93
N LEU A 5 4.83 7.22 8.62
CA LEU A 5 4.07 6.00 8.52
C LEU A 5 4.28 5.25 9.82
N THR A 6 3.24 5.22 10.64
CA THR A 6 3.26 4.52 11.92
C THR A 6 2.75 3.10 11.75
N GLN A 7 3.19 2.19 12.61
CA GLN A 7 2.66 0.82 12.63
C GLN A 7 1.13 0.80 12.79
N GLY A 8 0.59 1.70 13.62
CA GLY A 8 -0.86 1.83 13.81
C GLY A 8 -1.62 2.21 12.53
N PHE A 9 -1.02 3.02 11.65
CA PHE A 9 -1.65 3.34 10.36
C PHE A 9 -1.62 2.14 9.41
N ILE A 10 -0.53 1.36 9.41
CA ILE A 10 -0.45 0.11 8.63
C ILE A 10 -1.51 -0.87 9.11
N ASP A 11 -1.71 -0.99 10.43
CA ASP A 11 -2.72 -1.88 11.00
C ASP A 11 -4.16 -1.43 10.63
N GLN A 12 -4.42 -0.12 10.55
CA GLN A 12 -5.69 0.41 10.03
C GLN A 12 -5.91 0.05 8.56
N VAL A 13 -4.89 0.18 7.72
CA VAL A 13 -4.94 -0.22 6.30
C VAL A 13 -5.23 -1.73 6.17
N VAL A 14 -4.58 -2.56 6.99
CA VAL A 14 -4.83 -4.01 7.03
C VAL A 14 -6.26 -4.32 7.46
N ALA A 15 -6.77 -3.68 8.52
CA ALA A 15 -8.14 -3.85 8.99
C ALA A 15 -9.15 -3.50 7.89
N TYR A 16 -8.93 -2.37 7.20
CA TYR A 16 -9.80 -1.96 6.10
C TYR A 16 -9.83 -2.98 4.96
N ILE A 17 -8.68 -3.51 4.53
CA ILE A 17 -8.62 -4.53 3.47
C ILE A 17 -9.30 -5.83 3.92
N ALA A 18 -9.19 -6.18 5.21
CA ALA A 18 -9.88 -7.35 5.78
C ALA A 18 -11.41 -7.20 5.75
N GLU A 19 -11.92 -6.01 6.08
CA GLU A 19 -13.35 -5.69 6.07
C GLU A 19 -13.90 -5.48 4.66
N HIS A 20 -13.06 -5.02 3.73
CA HIS A 20 -13.41 -4.69 2.36
C HIS A 20 -12.50 -5.41 1.34
N PRO A 21 -12.65 -6.73 1.16
CA PRO A 21 -11.87 -7.46 0.18
C PRO A 21 -12.11 -6.93 -1.23
N LYS A 22 -11.06 -6.93 -2.05
CA LYS A 22 -11.01 -6.40 -3.42
C LYS A 22 -11.18 -4.88 -3.51
N CYS A 23 -10.92 -4.14 -2.44
CA CYS A 23 -10.95 -2.68 -2.46
C CYS A 23 -9.83 -2.07 -3.32
N SER A 24 -9.96 -0.79 -3.63
CA SER A 24 -8.91 0.03 -4.26
C SER A 24 -8.17 0.86 -3.22
N ALA A 25 -6.92 1.24 -3.51
CA ALA A 25 -6.13 2.14 -2.69
C ALA A 25 -6.83 3.49 -2.45
N SER A 26 -7.59 3.96 -3.45
CA SER A 26 -8.39 5.18 -3.37
C SER A 26 -9.60 5.09 -2.42
N ALA A 27 -10.06 3.89 -2.08
CA ALA A 27 -11.17 3.69 -1.15
C ALA A 27 -10.72 3.66 0.31
N ILE A 28 -9.43 3.41 0.58
CA ILE A 28 -8.90 3.33 1.94
C ILE A 28 -8.85 4.75 2.54
N PRO A 29 -9.48 4.98 3.70
CA PRO A 29 -9.50 6.30 4.32
C PRO A 29 -8.10 6.70 4.80
N GLY A 30 -7.73 7.96 4.57
CA GLY A 30 -6.46 8.53 5.01
C GLY A 30 -5.75 9.35 3.94
N ASP A 31 -4.53 9.78 4.24
CA ASP A 31 -3.68 10.45 3.26
C ASP A 31 -3.24 9.47 2.17
N LYS A 32 -3.46 9.82 0.90
CA LYS A 32 -3.16 8.93 -0.23
C LYS A 32 -1.69 8.52 -0.29
N ALA A 33 -0.76 9.42 0.03
CA ALA A 33 0.66 9.10 -0.01
C ALA A 33 1.02 8.09 1.10
N LEU A 34 0.46 8.26 2.30
CA LEU A 34 0.64 7.30 3.40
C LEU A 34 0.00 5.95 3.09
N VAL A 35 -1.20 5.91 2.50
CA VAL A 35 -1.85 4.66 2.07
C VAL A 35 -0.97 3.92 1.07
N LEU A 36 -0.48 4.60 0.03
CA LEU A 36 0.40 3.97 -0.98
C LEU A 36 1.71 3.47 -0.37
N LEU A 37 2.26 4.18 0.62
CA LEU A 37 3.44 3.72 1.38
C LEU A 37 3.13 2.47 2.22
N ALA A 38 1.99 2.43 2.92
CA ALA A 38 1.55 1.25 3.67
C ALA A 38 1.37 0.04 2.74
N LEU A 39 0.67 0.22 1.63
CA LEU A 39 0.46 -0.83 0.62
C LEU A 39 1.79 -1.34 0.05
N ARG A 40 2.79 -0.47 -0.14
CA ARG A 40 4.13 -0.87 -0.60
C ARG A 40 4.81 -1.79 0.41
N GLN A 41 4.74 -1.46 1.70
CA GLN A 41 5.30 -2.30 2.76
C GLN A 41 4.56 -3.63 2.91
N LEU A 42 3.22 -3.61 2.83
CA LEU A 42 2.39 -4.81 2.90
C LEU A 42 2.63 -5.74 1.70
N ASN A 43 2.72 -5.19 0.49
CA ASN A 43 3.01 -5.94 -0.72
C ASN A 43 4.41 -6.56 -0.67
N ARG A 44 5.42 -5.81 -0.20
CA ARG A 44 6.79 -6.31 -0.01
C ARG A 44 6.86 -7.46 0.99
N SER A 45 6.07 -7.39 2.07
CA SER A 45 6.00 -8.45 3.08
C SER A 45 5.11 -9.63 2.68
N GLY A 46 4.48 -9.59 1.49
CA GLY A 46 3.60 -10.64 0.99
C GLY A 46 2.25 -10.72 1.72
N ARG A 47 1.92 -9.73 2.56
CA ARG A 47 0.68 -9.71 3.37
C ARG A 47 -0.57 -9.34 2.58
N ILE A 48 -0.38 -8.75 1.40
CA ILE A 48 -1.47 -8.42 0.49
C ILE A 48 -1.16 -8.95 -0.91
N LYS A 49 -2.23 -9.14 -1.68
CA LYS A 49 -2.22 -9.39 -3.12
C LYS A 49 -3.18 -8.44 -3.82
N GLY A 50 -2.98 -8.24 -5.11
CA GLY A 50 -3.81 -7.38 -5.94
C GLY A 50 -3.08 -6.92 -7.19
N ILE A 51 -3.72 -6.04 -7.94
CA ILE A 51 -3.09 -5.38 -9.09
C ILE A 51 -2.37 -4.15 -8.56
N ILE A 52 -1.04 -4.20 -8.50
CA ILE A 52 -0.20 -3.11 -8.03
C ILE A 52 0.38 -2.36 -9.23
N GLN A 53 -0.02 -1.11 -9.40
CA GLN A 53 0.53 -0.25 -10.45
C GLN A 53 1.74 0.51 -9.90
N ALA A 54 2.93 0.18 -10.43
CA ALA A 54 4.14 0.91 -10.12
C ALA A 54 4.08 2.35 -10.65
N ASP A 55 4.66 3.29 -9.93
CA ASP A 55 4.83 4.67 -10.36
C ASP A 55 6.01 4.76 -11.35
N PRO A 56 5.75 5.04 -12.65
CA PRO A 56 6.79 5.07 -13.66
C PRO A 56 7.62 6.37 -13.63
N THR A 57 7.26 7.35 -12.79
CA THR A 57 8.02 8.60 -12.65
C THR A 57 9.09 8.47 -11.56
N LYS A 58 8.90 7.56 -10.61
CA LYS A 58 9.89 7.19 -9.60
C LYS A 58 10.75 6.02 -10.10
N ILE A 59 11.44 6.26 -11.22
CA ILE A 59 12.42 5.33 -11.78
C ILE A 59 13.70 5.45 -10.97
N GLY A 60 13.76 4.71 -9.88
CA GLY A 60 14.94 4.60 -9.03
C GLY A 60 14.84 3.28 -8.31
N ASN A 61 15.92 2.50 -8.34
CA ASN A 61 16.04 1.21 -7.66
C ASN A 61 16.14 1.46 -6.15
N ASP A 62 15.04 1.93 -5.56
CA ASP A 62 14.87 2.06 -4.14
C ASP A 62 14.97 0.65 -3.56
N LYS A 63 15.77 0.46 -2.50
CA LYS A 63 16.09 -0.86 -1.94
C LYS A 63 14.83 -1.65 -1.53
N GLU A 64 13.69 -0.97 -1.44
CA GLU A 64 12.41 -1.52 -1.03
C GLU A 64 11.45 -1.81 -2.21
N GLY A 65 11.90 -1.65 -3.46
CA GLY A 65 11.12 -1.92 -4.68
C GLY A 65 10.50 -0.67 -5.32
N PRO A 66 9.69 -0.78 -6.38
CA PRO A 66 9.07 0.38 -7.01
C PRO A 66 8.06 1.06 -6.08
N TYR A 67 7.89 2.37 -6.24
CA TYR A 67 6.79 3.10 -5.61
C TYR A 67 5.47 2.69 -6.24
N ILE A 68 4.39 2.70 -5.46
CA ILE A 68 3.04 2.40 -5.95
C ILE A 68 2.36 3.70 -6.34
N ALA A 69 1.89 3.79 -7.58
CA ALA A 69 1.04 4.88 -8.05
C ALA A 69 -0.44 4.61 -7.73
N ASP A 70 -0.86 3.37 -7.90
CA ASP A 70 -2.23 2.92 -7.61
C ASP A 70 -2.27 1.42 -7.31
N ALA A 71 -3.35 0.96 -6.65
CA ALA A 71 -3.58 -0.46 -6.44
C ALA A 71 -5.08 -0.78 -6.38
N VAL A 72 -5.48 -1.89 -7.01
CA VAL A 72 -6.89 -2.33 -7.07
C VAL A 72 -7.01 -3.83 -6.83
N GLY A 73 -8.18 -4.26 -6.37
CA GLY A 73 -8.43 -5.68 -6.06
C GLY A 73 -7.59 -6.15 -4.88
N LEU A 74 -7.41 -5.31 -3.88
CA LEU A 74 -6.58 -5.58 -2.70
C LEU A 74 -7.22 -6.63 -1.81
N GLU A 75 -6.47 -7.66 -1.45
CA GLU A 75 -6.88 -8.73 -0.55
C GLU A 75 -5.70 -9.12 0.36
N LEU A 76 -5.99 -9.60 1.57
CA LEU A 76 -4.97 -10.19 2.44
C LEU A 76 -4.56 -11.59 1.93
N THR A 77 -3.31 -11.97 2.16
CA THR A 77 -2.75 -13.29 1.83
C THR A 77 -2.80 -14.23 3.03
#